data_AF-A0A7J6WSM1-F1
#
_entry.id   AF-A0A7J6WSM1-F1
#
_cell.length_a   1.000
_cell.length_b   1.000
_cell.length_c   1.000
_cell.angle_alpha   90.00
_cell.angle_beta   90.00
_cell.angle_gamma   90.00
#
_symmetry.space_group_name_H-M   'P 1'
#
loop_
_entity.id
_entity.type
_entity.pdbx_description
1 polymer ?
#
loop_
_entity_poly.entity_id
_entity_poly.type
_entity_poly.pdbx_seq_one_letter_code
_entity_poly.pdbx_strand_id
1 'polypeptide(L)'
;MPIIEVQFLPQGISDHTPILLSWITTDDTKPGPFLFFNHWVSHPDFMEIVERGVEGKSCRKSYDSDPNKTQTSKGRLEGME
;
A
#
# COMPACT_ATOMS: atom_id res chain seq x y z
N MET A 1 -5.06 -3.60 -3.54
CA MET A 1 -5.93 -4.75 -3.24
C MET A 1 -5.81 -5.67 -4.44
N PRO A 2 -5.30 -6.91 -4.29
CA PRO A 2 -5.21 -7.83 -5.42
C PRO A 2 -6.63 -8.15 -5.90
N ILE A 3 -6.83 -8.17 -7.22
CA ILE A 3 -8.05 -8.73 -7.78
C ILE A 3 -7.88 -10.24 -7.74
N ILE A 4 -8.86 -10.94 -7.15
CA ILE A 4 -8.88 -12.40 -7.11
C ILE A 4 -9.90 -12.85 -8.14
N GLU A 5 -9.43 -13.57 -9.14
CA GLU A 5 -10.29 -14.26 -10.10
C GLU A 5 -10.44 -15.72 -9.67
N VAL A 6 -11.67 -16.23 -9.75
CA VAL A 6 -12.01 -17.60 -9.38
C VAL A 6 -12.65 -18.28 -10.57
N GLN A 7 -12.08 -19.41 -10.99
CA GLN A 7 -12.61 -20.24 -12.07
C GLN A 7 -12.97 -21.64 -11.55
N PHE A 8 -14.19 -22.06 -11.83
CA PHE A 8 -14.65 -23.42 -11.58
C PHE A 8 -14.37 -24.26 -12.83
N LEU A 9 -13.51 -25.26 -12.71
CA LEU A 9 -13.16 -26.14 -13.83
C LEU A 9 -14.22 -27.23 -14.01
N PRO A 10 -14.27 -27.94 -15.15
CA PRO A 10 -15.20 -29.04 -15.34
C PRO A 10 -15.00 -30.14 -14.29
N GLN A 11 -16.11 -30.76 -13.87
CA GLN A 11 -16.08 -31.88 -12.93
C GLN A 11 -15.43 -33.10 -13.58
N GLY A 12 -14.44 -33.68 -12.88
CA GLY A 12 -13.73 -34.88 -13.32
C GLY A 12 -14.31 -36.15 -12.70
N ILE A 13 -13.44 -37.11 -12.40
CA ILE A 13 -13.82 -38.39 -11.74
C ILE A 13 -14.03 -38.28 -10.23
N SER A 14 -13.74 -37.12 -9.64
CA SER A 14 -14.00 -36.82 -8.23
C SER A 14 -15.40 -36.24 -8.07
N ASP A 15 -16.00 -36.53 -6.92
CA ASP A 15 -17.20 -35.86 -6.40
C ASP A 15 -16.99 -34.37 -6.09
N HIS A 16 -15.75 -33.88 -6.15
CA HIS A 16 -15.39 -32.48 -6.01
C HIS A 16 -14.91 -31.86 -7.33
N THR A 17 -15.34 -30.62 -7.57
CA THR A 17 -14.93 -29.82 -8.73
C THR A 17 -13.71 -28.97 -8.39
N PRO A 18 -12.62 -29.02 -9.20
CA PRO A 18 -11.44 -28.23 -8.93
C PRO A 18 -11.71 -26.73 -9.11
N ILE A 19 -11.17 -25.92 -8.19
CA ILE A 19 -11.24 -24.46 -8.21
C ILE A 19 -9.85 -23.90 -8.52
N LEU A 20 -9.75 -23.09 -9.56
CA LEU A 20 -8.55 -22.34 -9.89
C LEU A 20 -8.66 -20.91 -9.34
N LEU A 21 -7.68 -20.52 -8.53
CA LEU A 21 -7.55 -19.17 -7.98
C LEU A 21 -6.40 -18.44 -8.67
N SER A 22 -6.70 -17.29 -9.26
CA SER A 22 -5.72 -16.43 -9.93
C SER A 22 -5.63 -15.10 -9.20
N TRP A 23 -4.43 -14.78 -8.69
CA TRP A 23 -4.14 -13.45 -8.14
C TRP A 23 -3.67 -12.55 -9.27
N ILE A 24 -4.52 -11.62 -9.67
CA ILE A 24 -4.15 -10.59 -10.64
C ILE A 24 -3.48 -9.47 -9.86
N THR A 25 -2.15 -9.54 -9.78
CA THR A 25 -1.32 -8.42 -9.32
C THR A 25 -1.20 -7.44 -10.47
N THR A 26 -2.01 -6.38 -10.45
CA THR A 26 -1.75 -5.22 -11.30
C THR A 26 -0.51 -4.52 -10.75
N ASP A 27 0.61 -4.60 -11.45
CA ASP A 27 1.85 -3.87 -11.13
C ASP A 27 1.62 -2.35 -11.00
N ASP A 28 0.52 -1.85 -11.59
CA ASP A 28 0.13 -0.43 -11.57
C ASP A 28 -0.66 0.00 -10.34
N THR A 29 -1.01 -0.91 -9.42
CA THR A 29 -1.61 -0.48 -8.16
C THR A 29 -0.53 -0.01 -7.22
N LYS A 30 -0.33 1.32 -7.15
CA LYS A 30 0.24 1.93 -5.95
C LYS A 30 -0.45 1.27 -4.74
N PRO A 31 0.30 0.79 -3.73
CA PRO A 31 -0.33 0.27 -2.54
C PRO A 31 -1.35 1.30 -2.06
N GLY A 32 -2.56 0.84 -1.76
CA GLY A 32 -3.59 1.72 -1.21
C GLY A 32 -3.01 2.46 0.01
N PRO A 33 -3.56 3.63 0.38
CA PRO A 33 -3.08 4.34 1.55
C PRO A 33 -3.04 3.37 2.73
N PHE A 34 -1.96 3.41 3.50
CA PHE A 34 -1.84 2.62 4.72
C PHE A 34 -3.05 2.91 5.61
N LEU A 35 -3.90 1.91 5.80
CA LEU A 35 -5.05 2.03 6.67
C LEU A 35 -4.58 1.79 8.10
N PHE A 36 -4.35 2.88 8.81
CA PHE A 36 -4.07 2.84 10.24
C PHE A 36 -5.37 2.84 11.03
N PHE A 37 -5.54 1.85 11.90
CA PHE A 37 -6.68 1.81 12.81
C PHE A 37 -6.41 2.70 14.02
N ASN A 38 -6.88 3.95 13.97
CA ASN A 38 -6.58 4.98 14.98
C ASN A 38 -6.91 4.56 16.42
N HIS A 39 -7.88 3.68 16.64
CA HIS A 39 -8.22 3.19 17.97
C HIS A 39 -7.11 2.37 18.63
N TRP A 40 -6.15 1.84 17.87
CA TRP A 40 -4.98 1.19 18.47
C TRP A 40 -4.14 2.16 19.30
N VAL A 41 -4.13 3.46 18.98
CA VAL A 41 -3.42 4.49 19.76
C VAL A 41 -4.07 4.69 21.13
N SER A 42 -5.35 4.38 21.28
CA SER A 42 -6.06 4.48 22.56
C SER A 42 -5.73 3.35 23.53
N HIS A 43 -5.03 2.30 23.07
CA HIS A 43 -4.61 1.22 23.96
C HIS A 43 -3.49 1.72 24.89
N PRO A 44 -3.59 1.50 26.22
CA PRO A 44 -2.59 2.00 27.18
C PRO A 44 -1.14 1.60 26.83
N ASP A 45 -0.97 0.37 26.36
CA ASP A 45 0.37 -0.18 26.06
C ASP A 45 0.87 0.17 24.65
N PHE A 46 0.11 0.93 23.86
CA PHE A 46 0.45 1.21 22.45
C PHE A 46 1.83 1.85 22.31
N MET A 47 2.10 2.90 23.09
CA MET A 47 3.38 3.62 23.02
C MET A 47 4.56 2.76 23.46
N GLU A 48 4.41 2.00 24.55
CA GLU A 48 5.46 1.08 25.03
C GLU A 48 5.83 0.03 23.97
N ILE A 49 4.82 -0.55 23.31
CA ILE A 49 5.03 -1.54 22.25
C ILE A 49 5.75 -0.93 21.05
N VAL A 50 5.36 0.28 20.64
CA VAL A 50 5.96 0.99 19.52
C VAL A 50 7.42 1.33 19.81
N GLU A 51 7.71 1.89 20.99
CA GLU A 51 9.07 2.26 21.43
C GLU A 51 9.99 1.04 21.44
N ARG A 52 9.55 -0.05 22.07
CA ARG A 52 10.30 -1.32 22.09
C ARG A 52 10.60 -1.85 20.68
N GLY A 53 9.67 -1.69 19.74
CA GLY A 53 9.84 -2.11 18.34
C GLY A 53 10.74 -1.18 17.51
N VAL A 54 10.86 0.08 17.91
CA VAL A 54 11.71 1.10 17.26
C VAL A 54 13.15 1.00 17.76
N GLU A 55 13.37 0.79 19.06
CA GLU A 55 14.69 0.61 19.66
C GLU A 55 15.43 -0.63 19.11
N GLY A 56 14.70 -1.69 18.75
CA GLY A 56 15.25 -2.89 18.12
C GLY A 56 15.63 -2.74 16.64
N LYS A 57 15.37 -1.58 16.02
CA LYS A 57 15.66 -1.34 14.59
C LYS A 57 16.72 -0.26 14.45
N SER A 58 17.97 -0.68 14.31
CA SER A 58 19.00 0.13 13.64
C SER A 58 18.40 0.67 12.33
N CYS A 59 18.31 1.99 12.26
CA CYS A 59 17.68 2.77 11.23
C CYS A 59 18.14 2.34 9.82
N ARG A 60 17.27 1.71 9.02
CA ARG A 60 17.41 1.78 7.56
C ARG A 60 16.95 3.16 7.13
N LYS A 61 17.89 4.09 6.97
CA LYS A 61 17.60 5.39 6.36
C LYS A 61 17.28 5.18 4.87
N SER A 62 16.06 5.52 4.47
CA SER A 62 15.73 5.87 3.10
C SER A 62 14.48 6.73 3.13
N TYR A 63 14.69 8.03 3.35
CA TYR A 63 13.85 9.09 2.80
C TYR A 63 14.80 10.25 2.58
N ASP A 64 15.32 10.36 1.35
CA ASP A 64 15.98 11.59 0.90
C ASP A 64 14.93 12.69 0.95
N SER A 65 15.08 13.56 1.94
CA SER A 65 14.44 14.86 1.94
C SER A 65 15.33 15.76 1.10
N ASP A 66 15.10 15.82 -0.21
CA ASP A 66 15.69 16.86 -1.04
C ASP A 66 14.93 18.17 -0.80
N PRO A 67 15.52 19.20 -0.15
CA PRO A 67 14.83 20.44 0.17
C PRO A 67 14.68 21.38 -1.04
N ASN A 68 14.88 20.92 -2.28
CA ASN A 68 14.92 21.80 -3.46
C ASN A 68 14.09 21.30 -4.66
N LYS A 69 12.93 20.70 -4.42
CA LYS A 69 11.95 20.47 -5.49
C LYS A 69 10.94 21.61 -5.54
N THR A 70 11.38 22.74 -6.08
CA THR A 70 10.52 23.91 -6.40
C THR A 70 9.40 23.50 -7.36
N GLN A 71 8.19 23.90 -7.03
CA GLN A 71 6.97 23.67 -7.81
C GLN A 71 7.08 24.35 -9.18
N THR A 72 7.04 23.58 -10.27
CA THR A 72 6.84 24.12 -11.62
C THR A 72 5.43 24.72 -11.70
N SER A 73 5.33 26.05 -11.67
CA SER A 73 4.10 26.78 -11.95
C SER A 73 3.74 26.68 -13.44
N LYS A 74 2.53 26.19 -13.70
CA LYS A 74 1.83 26.23 -14.99
C LYS A 74 1.92 27.62 -15.62
N GLY A 75 2.29 27.65 -16.91
CA GLY A 75 2.18 28.84 -17.74
C GLY A 75 0.73 29.32 -17.87
N ARG A 76 0.56 30.64 -17.81
CA ARG A 76 -0.59 31.35 -18.35
C ARG A 76 -0.07 32.63 -19.02
N LEU A 77 -0.27 32.70 -20.33
CA LEU A 77 -0.01 33.85 -21.18
C LEU A 77 -1.11 34.89 -20.94
N GLU A 78 -0.73 36.08 -20.46
CA GLU A 78 -1.40 37.38 -20.62
C GLU A 78 -0.22 38.36 -20.78
N GLY A 79 0.02 39.07 -21.88
CA GLY A 79 -0.90 39.87 -22.68
C GLY A 79 -0.64 41.34 -22.36
N MET A 80 -0.04 42.06 -23.32
CA MET A 80 -0.14 43.52 -23.54
C MET A 80 0.63 44.46 -22.59
N GLU A 81 1.74 45.03 -23.07
CA GLU A 81 1.88 46.47 -23.41
C GLU A 81 3.09 46.67 -24.35
#